data_AF-M0D4V0-F1
#
_entry.id   AF-M0D4V0-F1
#
_cell.length_a   1.000
_cell.length_b   1.000
_cell.length_c   1.000
_cell.angle_alpha   90.00
_cell.angle_beta   90.00
_cell.angle_gamma   90.00
#
_symmetry.space_group_name_H-M   'P 1'
#
loop_
_entity.id
_entity.type
_entity.pdbx_description
1 polymer ?
#
loop_
_entity_poly.entity_id
_entity_poly.type
_entity_poly.pdbx_seq_one_letter_code
_entity_poly.pdbx_strand_id
1 'polypeptide(L)'
;MEDSDTATVELSKGEAREAINALSSYRTTETGQDERRALNVEEFLQREFGFKDDDTGLSNIGESFASFLDDSDEQSHEVQLSRAEAEEVVEALAAHENDSATDAGTVRDLRTRLAETYELNRSDSGV
;
A
#
# COMPACT_ATOMS: atom_id res chain seq x y z
N MET A 1 -14.71 -13.08 -21.24
CA MET A 1 -15.45 -12.45 -20.14
C MET A 1 -14.37 -11.73 -19.38
N GLU A 2 -14.43 -10.40 -19.38
CA GLU A 2 -13.42 -9.54 -18.78
C GLU A 2 -13.65 -9.58 -17.27
N ASP A 3 -12.96 -10.49 -16.58
CA ASP A 3 -12.80 -10.44 -15.13
C ASP A 3 -11.94 -9.21 -14.80
N SER A 4 -12.58 -8.03 -14.83
CA SER A 4 -12.09 -6.89 -14.07
C SER A 4 -12.28 -7.26 -12.60
N ASP A 5 -11.37 -8.09 -12.08
CA ASP A 5 -11.25 -8.46 -10.67
C ASP A 5 -10.88 -7.19 -9.88
N THR A 6 -11.88 -6.35 -9.66
CA THR A 6 -11.82 -5.26 -8.70
C THR A 6 -12.42 -5.77 -7.41
N ALA A 7 -11.67 -5.61 -6.32
CA ALA A 7 -12.15 -5.91 -4.99
C ALA A 7 -12.11 -4.63 -4.16
N THR A 8 -12.84 -4.65 -3.05
CA THR A 8 -12.81 -3.57 -2.07
C THR A 8 -12.07 -4.07 -0.85
N VAL A 9 -11.11 -3.28 -0.37
CA VAL A 9 -10.34 -3.55 0.82
C VAL A 9 -10.51 -2.40 1.80
N GLU A 10 -10.72 -2.75 3.06
CA GLU A 10 -10.73 -1.77 4.14
C GLU A 10 -9.29 -1.46 4.55
N LEU A 11 -8.90 -0.20 4.40
CA LEU A 11 -7.60 0.32 4.80
C LEU A 11 -7.78 1.40 5.85
N SER A 12 -7.06 1.27 6.96
CA SER A 12 -6.90 2.37 7.91
C SER A 12 -5.98 3.44 7.34
N LYS A 13 -6.06 4.65 7.90
CA LYS A 13 -5.16 5.75 7.54
C LYS A 13 -3.69 5.39 7.76
N GLY A 14 -3.38 4.61 8.79
CA GLY A 14 -2.03 4.08 9.03
C GLY A 14 -1.58 3.14 7.92
N GLU A 15 -2.41 2.15 7.57
CA GLU A 15 -2.11 1.19 6.49
C GLU A 15 -1.99 1.86 5.12
N ALA A 16 -2.83 2.85 4.82
CA ALA A 16 -2.74 3.61 3.58
C ALA A 16 -1.44 4.41 3.48
N ARG A 17 -0.96 5.00 4.59
CA ARG A 17 0.32 5.73 4.61
C ARG A 17 1.51 4.79 4.45
N GLU A 18 1.46 3.59 5.05
CA GLU A 18 2.46 2.54 4.82
C GLU A 18 2.48 2.08 3.36
N ALA A 19 1.32 1.86 2.75
CA ALA A 19 1.23 1.54 1.33
C ALA A 19 1.80 2.66 0.44
N ILE A 20 1.51 3.93 0.75
CA ILE A 20 2.08 5.08 0.03
C ILE A 20 3.60 5.15 0.19
N ASN A 21 4.13 4.98 1.41
CA ASN A 21 5.57 4.97 1.67
C ASN A 21 6.27 3.84 0.92
N ALA A 22 5.66 2.66 0.90
CA ALA A 22 6.13 1.51 0.17
C ALA A 22 6.15 1.79 -1.35
N LEU A 23 5.05 2.32 -1.91
CA LEU A 23 4.94 2.67 -3.33
C LEU A 23 5.95 3.74 -3.76
N SER A 24 6.15 4.78 -2.95
CA SER A 24 7.14 5.82 -3.22
C SER A 24 8.57 5.27 -3.21
N SER A 25 8.87 4.35 -2.28
CA SER A 25 10.18 3.68 -2.22
C SER A 25 10.37 2.76 -3.43
N TYR A 26 9.35 1.96 -3.77
CA TYR A 26 9.33 1.05 -4.90
C TYR A 26 9.47 1.77 -6.25
N ARG A 27 8.81 2.93 -6.40
CA ARG A 27 8.97 3.83 -7.56
C ARG A 27 10.41 4.32 -7.75
N THR A 28 11.17 4.46 -6.67
CA THR A 28 12.57 4.88 -6.75
C THR A 28 13.47 3.76 -7.26
N THR A 29 13.06 2.50 -7.07
CA THR A 29 13.80 1.31 -7.54
C THR A 29 13.36 0.82 -8.92
N GLU A 30 12.10 1.03 -9.29
CA GLU A 30 11.52 0.62 -10.57
C GLU A 30 11.63 1.70 -11.66
N THR A 31 11.44 1.31 -12.93
CA THR A 31 11.45 2.23 -14.07
C THR A 31 10.39 1.89 -15.11
N GLY A 32 9.83 2.91 -15.78
CA GLY A 32 9.02 2.69 -16.98
C GLY A 32 7.52 2.52 -16.73
N GLN A 33 6.96 1.32 -16.96
CA GLN A 33 5.51 1.09 -16.79
C GLN A 33 5.13 0.84 -15.33
N ASP A 34 5.98 0.16 -14.57
CA ASP A 34 5.76 -0.17 -13.16
C ASP A 34 5.85 1.10 -12.29
N GLU A 35 6.85 1.95 -12.55
CA GLU A 35 6.96 3.29 -11.95
C GLU A 35 5.66 4.13 -12.11
N ARG A 36 5.03 4.08 -13.28
CA ARG A 36 3.77 4.82 -13.54
C ARG A 36 2.58 4.18 -12.83
N ARG A 37 2.54 2.86 -12.71
CA ARG A 37 1.49 2.15 -11.98
C ARG A 37 1.59 2.46 -10.49
N ALA A 38 2.78 2.33 -9.92
CA ALA A 38 3.05 2.70 -8.54
C ALA A 38 2.62 4.15 -8.24
N LEU A 39 2.99 5.10 -9.11
CA LEU A 39 2.58 6.50 -8.97
C LEU A 39 1.06 6.69 -9.00
N ASN A 40 0.35 6.04 -9.93
CA ASN A 40 -1.11 6.17 -10.02
C ASN A 40 -1.81 5.68 -8.75
N VAL A 41 -1.35 4.54 -8.20
CA VAL A 41 -1.92 3.97 -6.96
C VAL A 41 -1.58 4.85 -5.76
N GLU A 42 -0.36 5.38 -5.71
CA GLU A 42 0.08 6.33 -4.69
C GLU A 42 -0.80 7.58 -4.66
N GLU A 43 -0.98 8.25 -5.82
CA GLU A 43 -1.82 9.45 -5.93
C GLU A 43 -3.29 9.16 -5.60
N PHE A 44 -3.77 7.96 -5.94
CA PHE A 44 -5.13 7.53 -5.60
C PHE A 44 -5.31 7.39 -4.09
N LEU A 45 -4.42 6.68 -3.40
CA LEU A 45 -4.46 6.52 -1.94
C LEU A 45 -4.26 7.85 -1.21
N GLN A 46 -3.37 8.72 -1.70
CA GLN A 46 -3.18 10.06 -1.14
C GLN A 46 -4.48 10.87 -1.20
N ARG A 47 -5.17 10.83 -2.33
CA ARG A 47 -6.44 11.56 -2.52
C ARG A 47 -7.56 11.01 -1.67
N GLU A 48 -7.68 9.69 -1.58
CA GLU A 48 -8.76 9.03 -0.84
C GLU A 48 -8.65 9.28 0.67
N PHE A 49 -7.43 9.26 1.21
CA PHE A 49 -7.18 9.49 2.63
C PHE A 49 -6.83 10.95 2.98
N GLY A 50 -6.81 11.84 1.98
CA GLY A 50 -6.51 13.26 2.15
C GLY A 50 -5.06 13.56 2.57
N PHE A 51 -4.11 12.69 2.25
CA PHE A 51 -2.69 12.98 2.42
C PHE A 51 -2.25 14.04 1.43
N LYS A 52 -1.50 15.04 1.89
CA LYS A 52 -0.84 16.01 1.02
C LYS A 52 0.51 15.46 0.57
N ASP A 53 0.96 15.85 -0.62
CA ASP A 53 2.28 15.50 -1.19
C ASP A 53 3.44 15.70 -0.20
N ASP A 54 3.35 16.73 0.66
CA ASP A 54 4.32 17.06 1.71
C ASP A 54 4.27 16.12 2.93
N ASP A 55 3.14 15.46 3.20
CA ASP A 55 3.00 14.53 4.33
C ASP A 55 3.77 13.22 4.08
N THR A 56 3.90 12.82 2.81
CA THR A 56 4.57 11.58 2.41
C THR A 56 6.04 11.79 2.04
N GLY A 57 6.53 13.02 2.19
CA GLY A 57 7.91 13.39 1.94
C GLY A 57 8.88 12.62 2.83
N LEU A 58 9.81 11.90 2.19
CA LEU A 58 10.91 11.09 2.72
C LEU A 58 11.82 11.76 3.79
N SER A 59 11.54 12.99 4.22
CA SER A 59 12.40 13.78 5.10
C SER A 59 12.15 13.64 6.60
N ASN A 60 11.11 12.91 7.05
CA ASN A 60 10.74 12.87 8.49
C ASN A 60 10.23 11.51 9.02
N ILE A 61 10.45 10.43 8.29
CA ILE A 61 9.82 9.11 8.51
C ILE A 61 10.13 8.50 9.90
N GLY A 62 11.27 8.85 10.53
CA GLY A 62 11.64 8.30 11.84
C GLY A 62 11.06 9.03 13.07
N GLU A 63 10.80 10.34 12.98
CA GLU A 63 10.49 11.17 14.16
C GLU A 63 9.03 11.63 14.20
N SER A 64 8.36 11.71 13.05
CA SER A 64 6.93 12.05 12.96
C SER A 64 6.00 10.86 13.18
N PHE A 65 6.54 9.63 13.17
CA PHE A 65 5.79 8.39 13.36
C PHE A 65 5.09 8.34 14.73
N ALA A 66 5.79 8.73 15.80
CA ALA A 66 5.24 8.68 17.16
C ALA A 66 4.23 9.80 17.46
N SER A 67 4.30 10.94 16.78
CA SER A 67 3.45 12.11 17.09
C SER A 67 2.10 12.09 16.37
N PHE A 68 1.94 11.30 15.32
CA PHE A 68 0.68 11.19 14.57
C PHE A 68 -0.17 9.98 14.99
N LEU A 69 0.44 8.97 15.63
CA LEU A 69 -0.27 7.82 16.23
C LEU A 69 -1.23 8.22 17.38
N ASP A 70 -1.12 9.44 17.91
CA ASP A 70 -2.02 9.96 18.93
C ASP A 70 -3.39 10.39 18.36
N ASP A 71 -3.50 10.57 17.04
CA ASP A 71 -4.76 10.82 16.35
C ASP A 71 -5.33 9.46 15.86
N SER A 72 -5.81 8.69 16.83
CA SER A 72 -6.53 7.42 16.66
C SER A 72 -7.89 7.61 15.95
N ASP A 73 -7.88 8.18 14.74
CA ASP A 73 -8.98 7.97 13.81
C ASP A 73 -8.82 6.57 13.22
N GLU A 74 -9.29 5.57 13.96
CA GLU A 74 -9.48 4.16 13.55
C GLU A 74 -10.48 4.02 12.37
N GLN A 75 -10.75 5.07 11.61
CA GLN A 75 -11.68 5.04 10.50
C GLN A 75 -11.04 4.35 9.29
N SER A 76 -11.31 3.06 9.19
CA SER A 76 -11.13 2.27 7.98
C SER A 76 -11.93 2.88 6.84
N HIS A 77 -11.29 3.13 5.70
CA HIS A 77 -11.96 3.53 4.47
C HIS A 77 -11.94 2.36 3.49
N GLU A 78 -13.06 2.17 2.79
CA GLU A 78 -13.19 1.17 1.74
C GLU A 78 -12.55 1.68 0.46
N VAL A 79 -11.46 1.03 0.05
CA VAL A 79 -10.72 1.37 -1.17
C VAL A 79 -10.95 0.30 -2.20
N GLN A 80 -11.38 0.70 -3.39
CA GLN A 80 -11.49 -0.22 -4.53
C GLN A 80 -10.19 -0.19 -5.33
N LEU A 81 -9.52 -1.33 -5.43
CA LEU A 81 -8.36 -1.50 -6.30
C LEU A 81 -8.66 -2.59 -7.32
N SER A 82 -8.00 -2.53 -8.47
CA SER A 82 -7.91 -3.66 -9.38
C SER A 82 -6.87 -4.65 -8.88
N ARG A 83 -6.97 -5.90 -9.34
CA ARG A 83 -5.97 -6.94 -9.07
C ARG A 83 -4.54 -6.52 -9.38
N ALA A 84 -4.32 -5.81 -10.50
CA ALA A 84 -2.99 -5.35 -10.89
C ALA A 84 -2.46 -4.24 -9.95
N GLU A 85 -3.34 -3.34 -9.48
CA GLU A 85 -2.96 -2.32 -8.51
C GLU A 85 -2.69 -2.95 -7.13
N ALA A 86 -3.47 -3.95 -6.73
CA ALA A 86 -3.25 -4.69 -5.50
C ALA A 86 -1.94 -5.50 -5.53
N GLU A 87 -1.59 -6.08 -6.69
CA GLU A 87 -0.31 -6.77 -6.91
C GLU A 87 0.86 -5.81 -6.72
N GLU A 88 0.80 -4.63 -7.36
CA GLU A 88 1.80 -3.58 -7.22
C GLU A 88 1.99 -3.15 -5.74
N VAL A 89 0.89 -2.96 -5.01
CA VAL A 89 0.93 -2.61 -3.58
C VAL A 89 1.56 -3.74 -2.77
N VAL A 90 1.22 -5.00 -3.04
CA VAL A 90 1.78 -6.17 -2.35
C VAL A 90 3.28 -6.30 -2.60
N GLU A 91 3.74 -6.06 -3.83
CA GLU A 91 5.16 -6.07 -4.19
C GLU A 91 5.93 -4.92 -3.51
N ALA A 92 5.36 -3.72 -3.55
CA ALA A 92 5.93 -2.56 -2.87
C ALA A 92 6.03 -2.78 -1.35
N LEU A 93 4.98 -3.32 -0.72
CA LEU A 93 4.98 -3.66 0.71
C LEU A 93 6.01 -4.75 1.04
N ALA A 94 6.20 -5.75 0.17
CA ALA A 94 7.22 -6.78 0.36
C ALA A 94 8.65 -6.22 0.29
N ALA A 95 8.89 -5.27 -0.63
CA ALA A 95 10.16 -4.54 -0.70
C ALA A 95 10.38 -3.67 0.55
N HIS A 96 9.32 -2.99 1.01
CA HIS A 96 9.37 -2.12 2.18
C HIS A 96 9.52 -2.87 3.51
N GLU A 97 8.95 -4.08 3.64
CA GLU A 97 9.09 -4.96 4.83
C GLU A 97 10.57 -5.25 5.15
N ASN A 98 11.44 -5.29 4.15
CA ASN A 98 12.88 -5.52 4.33
C ASN A 98 13.64 -4.27 4.80
N ASP A 99 13.09 -3.08 4.62
CA ASP A 99 13.73 -1.79 4.94
C ASP A 99 13.21 -1.23 6.28
N SER A 100 11.92 -1.41 6.58
CA SER A 100 11.26 -0.89 7.79
C SER A 100 11.33 -1.87 8.98
N ALA A 101 12.30 -1.67 9.87
CA ALA A 101 12.49 -2.50 11.07
C ALA A 101 11.46 -2.25 12.20
N THR A 102 10.73 -1.14 12.18
CA THR A 102 9.84 -0.72 13.29
C THR A 102 8.41 -1.24 13.14
N ASP A 103 7.91 -1.41 11.91
CA ASP A 103 6.49 -1.68 11.63
C ASP A 103 6.24 -2.85 10.66
N ALA A 104 7.22 -3.74 10.55
CA ALA A 104 7.15 -4.95 9.72
C ALA A 104 5.90 -5.82 10.00
N GLY A 105 5.34 -5.78 11.23
CA GLY A 105 4.11 -6.49 11.57
C GLY A 105 2.90 -5.95 10.80
N THR A 106 2.64 -4.65 10.87
CA THR A 106 1.52 -3.99 10.19
C THR A 106 1.64 -4.14 8.67
N VAL A 107 2.85 -3.93 8.13
CA VAL A 107 3.14 -4.09 6.70
C VAL A 107 2.86 -5.52 6.23
N ARG A 108 3.31 -6.51 7.00
CA ARG A 108 3.11 -7.93 6.68
C ARG A 108 1.64 -8.35 6.77
N ASP A 109 0.92 -7.87 7.77
CA ASP A 109 -0.50 -8.17 7.95
C ASP A 109 -1.33 -7.54 6.81
N LEU A 110 -1.03 -6.31 6.43
CA LEU A 110 -1.63 -5.62 5.29
C LEU A 110 -1.34 -6.36 3.97
N ARG A 111 -0.07 -6.70 3.72
CA ARG A 111 0.36 -7.46 2.54
C ARG A 111 -0.37 -8.79 2.44
N THR A 112 -0.47 -9.53 3.54
CA THR A 112 -1.15 -10.83 3.59
C THR A 112 -2.63 -10.67 3.29
N ARG A 113 -3.29 -9.68 3.91
CA ARG A 113 -4.72 -9.42 3.70
C ARG A 113 -5.02 -9.02 2.26
N LEU A 114 -4.23 -8.14 1.66
CA LEU A 114 -4.36 -7.78 0.24
C LEU A 114 -4.14 -9.00 -0.65
N ALA A 115 -3.07 -9.76 -0.42
CA ALA A 115 -2.77 -10.93 -1.23
C ALA A 115 -3.83 -12.05 -1.10
N GLU A 116 -4.50 -12.18 0.04
CA GLU A 116 -5.63 -13.09 0.21
C GLU A 116 -6.90 -12.56 -0.45
N THR A 117 -7.21 -11.27 -0.27
CA THR A 117 -8.41 -10.61 -0.81
C THR A 117 -8.45 -10.65 -2.34
N TYR A 118 -7.29 -10.43 -2.97
CA TYR A 118 -7.13 -10.42 -4.42
C TYR A 118 -6.59 -11.75 -4.98
N GLU A 119 -6.51 -12.79 -4.14
CA GLU A 119 -6.01 -14.12 -4.48
C GLU A 119 -4.63 -14.12 -5.17
N LEU A 120 -3.76 -13.18 -4.81
CA LEU A 120 -2.42 -12.99 -5.36
C LEU A 120 -1.43 -14.07 -4.89
N ASN A 121 -1.67 -14.68 -3.72
CA ASN A 121 -0.89 -15.83 -3.25
C ASN A 121 -1.19 -17.14 -4.00
N ARG A 122 -2.23 -17.16 -4.86
CA ARG A 122 -2.70 -18.37 -5.55
C ARG A 122 -1.93 -18.59 -6.85
N SER A 123 -0.61 -18.74 -6.74
CA SER A 123 0.15 -19.43 -7.79
C SER A 123 -0.16 -20.93 -7.68
N ASP A 124 -1.07 -21.39 -8.53
CA ASP A 124 -1.24 -22.80 -8.93
C ASP A 124 -1.66 -23.81 -7.84
N SER A 125 -2.97 -24.05 -7.74
CA SER A 125 -3.45 -25.41 -7.48
C SER A 125 -4.65 -25.65 -8.38
N GLY A 126 -4.33 -25.92 -9.65
CA GLY A 126 -5.27 -26.56 -10.56
C GLY A 126 -5.38 -28.05 -10.24
N VAL A 127 -6.61 -28.55 -10.18
CA VAL A 127 -7.04 -29.82 -10.77
C VAL A 127 -8.45 -29.62 -11.32
#